data_AF-A0A813S317-F1
#
_entry.id   AF-A0A813S317-F1
#
_cell.length_a   1.000
_cell.length_b   1.000
_cell.length_c   1.000
_cell.angle_alpha   90.00
_cell.angle_beta   90.00
_cell.angle_gamma   90.00
#
_symmetry.space_group_name_H-M   'P 1'
#
loop_
_entity.id
_entity.type
_entity.pdbx_description
1 polymer ?
#
loop_
_entity_poly.entity_id
_entity_poly.type
_entity_poly.pdbx_seq_one_letter_code
_entity_poly.pdbx_strand_id
1 'polypeptide(L)'
;MAKIFSSRLFKKKEYFFRSIQYGSWWYGAQEGFRQGCFEWNGNKPSDHFPQTLEYVYKKTGFPIIAHNKFWDIKTVYAKKNGGSYDFILDSFTGKSLPDDQKFWDDLFLNGTKWGLKTYEQDWMNHQNLDFTPLMTDISLGRRWLNQMGNAAAKFKLTIQYSMSLSRHVLQSLENDAVTQIRVTNDYSTNWDLGGEQWRVGVSSILSSAVGLMPFKDVYCTTPNQPNDPYGNGIFNSNIWLDSVVSILTAGPVGLGDKIEYLRQTLIIRSCNDEGLLLKPSKPVTALDIQIHNRALGAAYGPDGEVWSTYSTISNYTFGIIFAADIKNNYNLKPEQMGFKIKENKSYFWLDGNSNGFKDLKEISLTSNCTKKDFCLFHVTPNFWLKRNEIVLFGEKAKWIPISPQRVSNIRLEIDSLQVDLSGVPDEKVIFYFAINLALQKVECNFKDTKMTLKITDKLEVSCD
;
A
#
# COMPACT_ATOMS: atom_id res chain seq x y z
N MET A 1 -4.47 17.14 14.73
CA MET A 1 -3.55 17.96 15.57
C MET A 1 -2.11 17.64 15.15
N ALA A 2 -1.57 18.37 14.17
CA ALA A 2 -0.29 18.07 13.55
C ALA A 2 0.85 18.77 14.32
N LYS A 3 1.42 18.11 15.33
CA LYS A 3 2.71 18.53 15.88
C LYS A 3 3.80 18.13 14.88
N ILE A 4 4.45 19.11 14.27
CA ILE A 4 5.62 18.90 13.43
C ILE A 4 6.75 18.42 14.33
N PHE A 5 7.03 17.12 14.28
CA PHE A 5 8.18 16.55 14.96
C PHE A 5 9.41 16.74 14.08
N SER A 6 10.47 17.26 14.69
CA SER A 6 11.73 17.53 13.99
C SER A 6 12.33 16.25 13.40
N SER A 7 13.10 16.39 12.32
CA SER A 7 13.95 15.35 11.74
C SER A 7 14.88 14.65 12.75
N ARG A 8 15.10 15.24 13.94
CA ARG A 8 15.84 14.59 15.04
C ARG A 8 15.10 13.41 15.67
N LEU A 9 13.77 13.39 15.71
CA LEU A 9 13.00 12.26 16.28
C LEU A 9 13.03 11.03 15.36
N PHE A 10 12.94 11.26 14.04
CA PHE A 10 13.11 10.22 13.04
C PHE A 10 14.53 9.62 13.07
N LYS A 11 15.56 10.47 13.18
CA LYS A 11 16.96 10.01 13.30
C LYS A 11 17.29 9.33 14.64
N LYS A 12 16.66 9.74 15.75
CA LYS A 12 16.96 9.20 17.10
C LYS A 12 16.30 7.85 17.38
N LYS A 13 15.28 7.46 16.62
CA LYS A 13 14.57 6.18 16.77
C LYS A 13 14.78 5.20 15.60
N GLU A 14 15.77 5.47 14.72
CA GLU A 14 16.09 4.60 13.56
C GLU A 14 14.86 4.29 12.69
N TYR A 15 13.97 5.25 12.52
CA TYR A 15 12.83 5.12 11.63
C TYR A 15 13.13 5.75 10.29
N PHE A 16 13.18 4.92 9.25
CA PHE A 16 13.41 5.36 7.89
C PHE A 16 12.07 5.50 7.17
N PHE A 17 11.54 6.72 7.20
CA PHE A 17 10.39 7.08 6.38
C PHE A 17 10.87 7.71 5.07
N ARG A 18 10.14 7.46 3.98
CA ARG A 18 10.46 8.00 2.65
C ARG A 18 9.55 9.13 2.19
N SER A 19 8.46 9.40 2.90
CA SER A 19 7.51 10.47 2.61
C SER A 19 6.70 10.85 3.85
N ILE A 20 6.06 12.01 3.82
CA ILE A 20 5.05 12.43 4.81
C ILE A 20 3.74 12.71 4.08
N GLN A 21 2.64 12.19 4.62
CA GLN A 21 1.28 12.52 4.17
C GLN A 21 0.61 13.48 5.13
N TYR A 22 0.02 14.55 4.59
CA TYR A 22 -0.81 15.48 5.34
C TYR A 22 -2.26 15.26 4.93
N GLY A 23 -3.08 14.84 5.90
CA GLY A 23 -4.52 14.65 5.76
C GLY A 23 -5.29 15.98 5.69
N SER A 24 -6.55 16.01 6.10
CA SER A 24 -7.30 17.27 6.15
C SER A 24 -6.69 18.33 7.08
N TRP A 25 -7.06 19.61 6.88
CA TRP A 25 -6.86 20.74 7.81
C TRP A 25 -5.48 21.41 7.85
N TRP A 26 -4.51 21.01 7.02
CA TRP A 26 -3.28 21.82 6.85
C TRP A 26 -3.51 23.05 5.97
N TYR A 27 -4.59 23.07 5.19
CA TYR A 27 -5.02 24.15 4.30
C TYR A 27 -6.33 24.79 4.79
N GLY A 28 -6.69 25.95 4.20
CA GLY A 28 -7.87 26.71 4.60
C GLY A 28 -9.17 25.95 4.34
N ALA A 29 -9.79 25.44 5.40
CA ALA A 29 -11.10 24.77 5.36
C ALA A 29 -12.11 25.33 6.38
N GLN A 30 -11.74 26.36 7.15
CA GLN A 30 -12.54 26.88 8.28
C GLN A 30 -13.53 28.00 7.92
N GLU A 31 -13.36 28.72 6.81
CA GLU A 31 -14.25 29.86 6.45
C GLU A 31 -15.31 29.51 5.39
N GLY A 32 -15.31 28.27 4.92
CA GLY A 32 -16.19 27.75 3.88
C GLY A 32 -17.53 27.20 4.39
N PHE A 33 -18.53 27.12 3.51
CA PHE A 33 -19.80 26.46 3.81
C PHE A 33 -19.61 24.94 3.79
N ARG A 34 -19.76 24.28 4.95
CA ARG A 34 -19.64 22.81 5.15
C ARG A 34 -18.21 22.23 5.09
N GLN A 35 -17.17 22.99 5.45
CA GLN A 35 -15.79 22.48 5.63
C GLN A 35 -15.09 22.02 4.33
N GLY A 36 -15.49 22.55 3.18
CA GLY A 36 -14.84 22.30 1.89
C GLY A 36 -13.47 22.99 1.79
N CYS A 37 -12.71 22.67 0.73
CA CYS A 37 -11.46 23.36 0.43
C CYS A 37 -11.74 24.79 -0.04
N PHE A 38 -11.37 25.77 0.77
CA PHE A 38 -11.49 27.18 0.44
C PHE A 38 -10.22 27.71 -0.26
N GLU A 39 -9.05 27.41 0.31
CA GLU A 39 -7.73 27.68 -0.28
C GLU A 39 -6.82 26.46 -0.05
N TRP A 40 -6.10 26.01 -1.08
CA TRP A 40 -5.17 24.89 -1.02
C TRP A 40 -3.73 25.37 -1.26
N ASN A 41 -3.07 25.82 -0.19
CA ASN A 41 -1.78 26.49 -0.29
C ASN A 41 -0.78 26.06 0.79
N GLY A 42 0.16 25.19 0.42
CA GLY A 42 1.18 24.68 1.34
C GLY A 42 2.21 25.71 1.80
N ASN A 43 2.21 26.90 1.19
CA ASN A 43 3.09 28.01 1.54
C ASN A 43 2.46 28.98 2.56
N LYS A 44 1.23 28.72 3.01
CA LYS A 44 0.58 29.51 4.05
C LYS A 44 0.44 28.69 5.33
N PRO A 45 0.72 29.27 6.50
CA PRO A 45 0.38 28.64 7.76
C PRO A 45 -1.15 28.62 7.93
N SER A 46 -1.63 27.72 8.77
CA SER A 46 -3.02 27.67 9.23
C SER A 46 -3.07 27.63 10.76
N ASP A 47 -4.24 27.87 11.34
CA ASP A 47 -4.44 27.81 12.80
C ASP A 47 -4.05 26.44 13.39
N HIS A 48 -4.20 25.37 12.61
CA HIS A 48 -3.87 24.00 13.00
C HIS A 48 -2.44 23.58 12.60
N PHE A 49 -1.79 24.38 11.75
CA PHE A 49 -0.48 24.10 11.19
C PHE A 49 0.33 25.40 11.03
N PRO A 50 0.98 25.88 12.11
CA PRO A 50 1.58 27.21 12.16
C PRO A 50 2.87 27.35 11.32
N GLN A 51 3.38 26.27 10.74
CA GLN A 51 4.50 26.29 9.80
C GLN A 51 3.98 25.98 8.40
N THR A 52 4.70 26.37 7.37
CA THR A 52 4.35 26.01 5.99
C THR A 52 4.80 24.57 5.68
N LEU A 53 4.14 23.91 4.73
CA LEU A 53 4.63 22.65 4.18
C LEU A 53 6.01 22.83 3.52
N GLU A 54 6.25 24.00 2.91
CA GLU A 54 7.56 24.37 2.36
C GLU A 54 8.66 24.33 3.42
N TYR A 55 8.38 24.89 4.61
CA TYR A 55 9.31 24.86 5.73
C TYR A 55 9.63 23.41 6.13
N VAL A 56 8.61 22.55 6.25
CA VAL A 56 8.85 21.14 6.60
C VAL A 56 9.66 20.44 5.52
N TYR A 57 9.30 20.60 4.25
CA TYR A 57 10.04 20.02 3.13
C TYR A 57 11.51 20.44 3.12
N LYS A 58 11.81 21.74 3.27
CA LYS A 58 13.19 22.25 3.34
C LYS A 58 13.96 21.72 4.56
N LYS A 59 13.29 21.39 5.65
CA LYS A 59 13.90 20.87 6.88
C LYS A 59 14.12 19.36 6.88
N THR A 60 13.26 18.60 6.22
CA THR A 60 13.28 17.13 6.25
C THR A 60 13.80 16.51 4.95
N GLY A 61 13.60 17.18 3.82
CA GLY A 61 13.81 16.63 2.48
C GLY A 61 12.76 15.62 2.05
N PHE A 62 11.74 15.34 2.88
CA PHE A 62 10.76 14.30 2.60
C PHE A 62 9.74 14.74 1.55
N PRO A 63 9.54 13.96 0.48
CA PRO A 63 8.39 14.06 -0.41
C PRO A 63 7.07 14.23 0.36
N ILE A 64 6.25 15.16 -0.10
CA ILE A 64 4.95 15.44 0.50
C ILE A 64 3.83 14.79 -0.32
N ILE A 65 2.99 14.03 0.38
CA ILE A 65 1.67 13.59 -0.09
C ILE A 65 0.65 14.52 0.57
N ALA A 66 -0.24 15.13 -0.21
CA ALA A 66 -1.13 16.16 0.30
C ALA A 66 -2.57 15.91 -0.12
N HIS A 67 -3.42 15.79 0.88
CA HIS A 67 -4.85 15.59 0.74
C HIS A 67 -5.59 16.86 0.30
N ASN A 68 -6.65 16.69 -0.47
CA ASN A 68 -7.71 17.68 -0.68
C ASN A 68 -9.10 17.05 -0.60
N LYS A 69 -10.09 17.81 -0.12
CA LYS A 69 -11.52 17.44 -0.11
C LYS A 69 -12.19 17.85 -1.42
N PHE A 70 -13.53 17.89 -1.41
CA PHE A 70 -14.33 18.70 -2.31
C PHE A 70 -14.01 20.20 -2.17
N TRP A 71 -14.24 20.97 -3.23
CA TRP A 71 -14.02 22.42 -3.23
C TRP A 71 -15.23 23.17 -2.66
N ASP A 72 -14.95 24.18 -1.84
CA ASP A 72 -15.99 25.03 -1.26
C ASP A 72 -16.56 26.00 -2.31
N ILE A 73 -17.86 26.32 -2.26
CA ILE A 73 -18.45 27.33 -3.15
C ILE A 73 -17.77 28.70 -3.02
N LYS A 74 -17.24 29.02 -1.84
CA LYS A 74 -16.54 30.29 -1.57
C LYS A 74 -15.06 30.27 -1.93
N THR A 75 -14.55 29.21 -2.55
CA THR A 75 -13.11 29.10 -2.85
C THR A 75 -12.53 30.37 -3.49
N VAL A 76 -11.35 30.80 -3.01
CA VAL A 76 -10.68 32.03 -3.45
C VAL A 76 -10.24 32.01 -4.91
N TYR A 77 -10.26 30.83 -5.53
CA TYR A 77 -9.79 30.63 -6.90
C TYR A 77 -10.86 30.97 -7.95
N ALA A 78 -12.14 30.86 -7.60
CA ALA A 78 -13.24 31.06 -8.53
C ALA A 78 -13.40 32.54 -8.92
N LYS A 79 -13.60 32.84 -10.22
CA LYS A 79 -13.88 34.21 -10.71
C LYS A 79 -15.01 34.91 -9.96
N LYS A 80 -16.07 34.17 -9.61
CA LYS A 80 -17.22 34.70 -8.86
C LYS A 80 -16.88 35.14 -7.43
N ASN A 81 -15.76 34.67 -6.87
CA ASN A 81 -15.26 35.04 -5.55
C ASN A 81 -14.02 35.96 -5.64
N GLY A 82 -13.77 36.58 -6.80
CA GLY A 82 -12.62 37.46 -7.02
C GLY A 82 -11.32 36.76 -7.45
N GLY A 83 -11.36 35.44 -7.66
CA GLY A 83 -10.24 34.68 -8.22
C GLY A 83 -10.12 34.81 -9.74
N SER A 84 -9.29 33.97 -10.35
CA SER A 84 -8.97 34.06 -11.79
C SER A 84 -9.49 32.89 -12.63
N TYR A 85 -10.05 31.86 -12.01
CA TYR A 85 -10.33 30.59 -12.67
C TYR A 85 -11.81 30.28 -12.78
N ASP A 86 -12.16 29.54 -13.81
CA ASP A 86 -13.53 29.07 -14.01
C ASP A 86 -13.85 27.90 -13.06
N PHE A 87 -14.92 28.08 -12.30
CA PHE A 87 -15.45 27.09 -11.37
C PHE A 87 -16.96 26.98 -11.59
N ILE A 88 -17.45 25.75 -11.62
CA ILE A 88 -18.88 25.47 -11.54
C ILE A 88 -19.27 25.53 -10.08
N LEU A 89 -20.27 26.35 -9.75
CA LEU A 89 -20.75 26.54 -8.39
C LEU A 89 -22.12 25.90 -8.21
N ASP A 90 -22.33 25.26 -7.07
CA ASP A 90 -23.61 24.70 -6.67
C ASP A 90 -24.04 25.31 -5.33
N SER A 91 -24.91 26.32 -5.41
CA SER A 91 -25.41 27.02 -4.22
C SER A 91 -26.32 26.16 -3.35
N PHE A 92 -26.88 25.07 -3.88
CA PHE A 92 -27.74 24.17 -3.11
C PHE A 92 -26.92 23.32 -2.14
N THR A 93 -25.80 22.79 -2.62
CA THR A 93 -24.92 21.94 -1.82
C THR A 93 -23.80 22.71 -1.13
N GLY A 94 -23.52 23.92 -1.62
CA GLY A 94 -22.42 24.78 -1.19
C GLY A 94 -21.05 24.30 -1.64
N LYS A 95 -21.00 23.46 -2.67
CA LYS A 95 -19.76 22.95 -3.27
C LYS A 95 -19.45 23.67 -4.57
N SER A 96 -18.21 23.54 -5.02
CA SER A 96 -17.77 23.94 -6.35
C SER A 96 -16.92 22.86 -7.01
N LEU A 97 -16.64 23.04 -8.29
CA LEU A 97 -15.73 22.19 -9.05
C LEU A 97 -14.89 23.05 -10.00
N PRO A 98 -13.56 22.93 -10.00
CA PRO A 98 -12.72 23.59 -11.00
C PRO A 98 -13.04 23.04 -12.39
N ASP A 99 -13.27 23.92 -13.37
CA ASP A 99 -13.49 23.58 -14.78
C ASP A 99 -12.57 24.42 -15.67
N ASP A 100 -11.28 24.46 -15.30
CA ASP A 100 -10.24 25.24 -15.95
C ASP A 100 -8.89 24.49 -15.86
N GLN A 101 -8.29 24.12 -17.00
CA GLN A 101 -6.98 23.46 -17.03
C GLN A 101 -5.89 24.33 -16.40
N LYS A 102 -5.97 25.66 -16.57
CA LYS A 102 -4.96 26.59 -16.05
C LYS A 102 -4.93 26.57 -14.52
N PHE A 103 -6.09 26.39 -13.88
CA PHE A 103 -6.17 26.25 -12.43
C PHE A 103 -5.32 25.09 -11.94
N TRP A 104 -5.50 23.90 -12.51
CA TRP A 104 -4.75 22.71 -12.12
C TRP A 104 -3.25 22.85 -12.40
N ASP A 105 -2.91 23.46 -13.53
CA ASP A 105 -1.52 23.70 -13.89
C ASP A 105 -0.82 24.60 -12.87
N ASP A 106 -1.44 25.72 -12.50
CA ASP A 106 -0.87 26.66 -11.54
C ASP A 106 -0.87 26.08 -10.12
N LEU A 107 -1.92 25.34 -9.73
CA LEU A 107 -2.03 24.69 -8.43
C LEU A 107 -0.89 23.69 -8.22
N PHE A 108 -0.62 22.84 -9.20
CA PHE A 108 0.43 21.82 -9.12
C PHE A 108 1.83 22.38 -9.33
N LEU A 109 2.01 23.37 -10.21
CA LEU A 109 3.28 24.11 -10.27
C LEU A 109 3.61 24.73 -8.91
N ASN A 110 2.65 25.38 -8.25
CA ASN A 110 2.86 25.88 -6.89
C ASN A 110 3.12 24.75 -5.90
N GLY A 111 2.40 23.62 -6.03
CA GLY A 111 2.61 22.37 -5.30
C GLY A 111 4.08 21.93 -5.25
N THR A 112 4.73 21.91 -6.40
CA THR A 112 6.13 21.47 -6.51
C THR A 112 7.10 22.30 -5.67
N LYS A 113 6.79 23.58 -5.41
CA LYS A 113 7.68 24.48 -4.66
C LYS A 113 7.85 24.07 -3.20
N TRP A 114 6.82 23.43 -2.63
CA TRP A 114 6.84 22.93 -1.27
C TRP A 114 7.00 21.41 -1.18
N GLY A 115 7.45 20.76 -2.26
CA GLY A 115 7.84 19.35 -2.23
C GLY A 115 6.70 18.36 -2.45
N LEU A 116 5.55 18.81 -2.97
CA LEU A 116 4.46 17.91 -3.38
C LEU A 116 4.97 16.86 -4.36
N LYS A 117 4.62 15.60 -4.10
CA LYS A 117 4.84 14.46 -4.99
C LYS A 117 3.57 13.70 -5.33
N THR A 118 2.61 13.67 -4.40
CA THR A 118 1.32 13.02 -4.64
C THR A 118 0.20 13.90 -4.15
N TYR A 119 -0.77 14.16 -5.02
CA TYR A 119 -2.02 14.81 -4.67
C TYR A 119 -3.08 13.75 -4.37
N GLU A 120 -3.65 13.77 -3.17
CA GLU A 120 -4.76 12.90 -2.83
C GLU A 120 -6.08 13.67 -3.04
N GLN A 121 -6.87 13.24 -4.02
CA GLN A 121 -8.24 13.69 -4.18
C GLN A 121 -9.15 12.81 -3.34
N ASP A 122 -9.61 13.35 -2.21
CA ASP A 122 -10.48 12.68 -1.27
C ASP A 122 -11.94 13.14 -1.42
N TRP A 123 -12.84 12.50 -0.68
CA TRP A 123 -14.27 12.80 -0.63
C TRP A 123 -14.90 12.76 -2.03
N MET A 124 -14.37 11.91 -2.92
CA MET A 124 -14.82 11.88 -4.31
C MET A 124 -16.28 11.43 -4.42
N ASN A 125 -16.72 10.48 -3.57
CA ASN A 125 -18.12 10.10 -3.46
C ASN A 125 -19.00 11.30 -3.06
N HIS A 126 -18.61 12.09 -2.06
CA HIS A 126 -19.33 13.28 -1.65
C HIS A 126 -19.32 14.35 -2.75
N GLN A 127 -18.17 14.61 -3.38
CA GLN A 127 -18.08 15.55 -4.49
C GLN A 127 -18.96 15.11 -5.66
N ASN A 128 -19.05 13.81 -5.96
CA ASN A 128 -19.85 13.35 -7.09
C ASN A 128 -21.35 13.24 -6.76
N LEU A 129 -21.71 12.68 -5.60
CA LEU A 129 -23.10 12.38 -5.23
C LEU A 129 -23.84 13.60 -4.67
N ASP A 130 -23.15 14.49 -3.96
CA ASP A 130 -23.74 15.71 -3.40
C ASP A 130 -23.22 16.98 -4.10
N PHE A 131 -23.08 16.93 -5.42
CA PHE A 131 -22.87 18.10 -6.28
C PHE A 131 -23.77 17.97 -7.51
N THR A 132 -24.83 18.77 -7.57
CA THR A 132 -25.88 18.65 -8.57
C THR A 132 -25.34 18.65 -10.02
N PRO A 133 -24.36 19.49 -10.41
CA PRO A 133 -23.85 19.49 -11.78
C PRO A 133 -23.20 18.16 -12.22
N LEU A 134 -22.54 17.42 -11.32
CA LEU A 134 -21.96 16.10 -11.66
C LEU A 134 -23.02 15.00 -11.80
N MET A 135 -24.23 15.25 -11.30
CA MET A 135 -25.37 14.33 -11.43
C MET A 135 -26.21 14.61 -12.67
N THR A 136 -26.01 15.75 -13.34
CA THR A 136 -26.80 16.18 -14.52
C THR A 136 -25.97 16.35 -15.80
N ASP A 137 -24.65 16.56 -15.71
CA ASP A 137 -23.72 16.60 -16.85
C ASP A 137 -22.89 15.31 -16.91
N ILE A 138 -23.13 14.48 -17.92
CA ILE A 138 -22.43 13.20 -18.14
C ILE A 138 -20.94 13.36 -18.50
N SER A 139 -20.51 14.54 -18.93
CA SER A 139 -19.14 14.82 -19.37
C SER A 139 -18.32 15.58 -18.32
N LEU A 140 -18.97 16.24 -17.35
CA LEU A 140 -18.28 17.09 -16.39
C LEU A 140 -17.26 16.33 -15.54
N GLY A 141 -17.62 15.14 -15.04
CA GLY A 141 -16.72 14.32 -14.22
C GLY A 141 -15.45 13.93 -14.98
N ARG A 142 -15.59 13.55 -16.25
CA ARG A 142 -14.47 13.23 -17.13
C ARG A 142 -13.58 14.46 -17.39
N ARG A 143 -14.18 15.62 -17.70
CA ARG A 143 -13.42 16.88 -17.89
C ARG A 143 -12.63 17.25 -16.64
N TRP A 144 -13.27 17.27 -15.48
CA TRP A 144 -12.63 17.60 -14.20
C TRP A 144 -11.44 16.68 -13.89
N LEU A 145 -11.64 15.36 -13.97
CA LEU A 145 -10.60 14.40 -13.64
C LEU A 145 -9.45 14.41 -14.66
N ASN A 146 -9.74 14.60 -15.95
CA ASN A 146 -8.71 14.72 -16.98
C ASN A 146 -7.91 16.02 -16.85
N GLN A 147 -8.54 17.15 -16.52
CA GLN A 147 -7.81 18.39 -16.30
C GLN A 147 -6.81 18.28 -15.13
N MET A 148 -7.26 17.68 -14.03
CA MET A 148 -6.41 17.36 -12.88
C MET A 148 -5.28 16.39 -13.26
N GLY A 149 -5.59 15.29 -13.95
CA GLY A 149 -4.60 14.28 -14.38
C GLY A 149 -3.54 14.85 -15.32
N ASN A 150 -3.95 15.65 -16.31
CA ASN A 150 -3.05 16.31 -17.26
C ASN A 150 -2.04 17.22 -16.56
N ALA A 151 -2.50 18.01 -15.59
CA ALA A 151 -1.62 18.87 -14.82
C ALA A 151 -0.65 18.05 -13.96
N ALA A 152 -1.12 16.97 -13.31
CA ALA A 152 -0.26 16.12 -12.50
C ALA A 152 0.86 15.49 -13.34
N ALA A 153 0.51 14.95 -14.51
CA ALA A 153 1.47 14.40 -15.45
C ALA A 153 2.49 15.45 -15.92
N LYS A 154 2.02 16.66 -16.28
CA LYS A 154 2.87 17.80 -16.69
C LYS A 154 3.93 18.14 -15.65
N PHE A 155 3.59 18.09 -14.36
CA PHE A 155 4.50 18.41 -13.25
C PHE A 155 5.13 17.19 -12.57
N LYS A 156 5.01 15.99 -13.18
CA LYS A 156 5.57 14.73 -12.68
C LYS A 156 5.13 14.41 -11.25
N LEU A 157 3.85 14.67 -10.98
CA LEU A 157 3.16 14.30 -9.75
C LEU A 157 2.32 13.05 -9.99
N THR A 158 2.06 12.30 -8.92
CA THR A 158 1.05 11.24 -8.92
C THR A 158 -0.22 11.68 -8.22
N ILE A 159 -1.31 10.95 -8.45
CA ILE A 159 -2.62 11.16 -7.85
C ILE A 159 -3.03 9.90 -7.10
N GLN A 160 -3.55 10.09 -5.89
CA GLN A 160 -4.30 9.10 -5.14
C GLN A 160 -5.79 9.46 -5.16
N TYR A 161 -6.64 8.52 -5.52
CA TYR A 161 -8.08 8.66 -5.33
C TYR A 161 -8.50 8.08 -3.99
N SER A 162 -9.36 8.80 -3.27
CA SER A 162 -9.90 8.40 -1.97
C SER A 162 -11.40 8.61 -1.89
N MET A 163 -12.08 7.73 -1.17
CA MET A 163 -13.55 7.62 -1.13
C MET A 163 -14.16 7.58 -2.54
N SER A 164 -13.52 6.83 -3.44
CA SER A 164 -13.84 6.77 -4.85
C SER A 164 -14.97 5.79 -5.17
N LEU A 165 -15.84 6.17 -6.11
CA LEU A 165 -16.80 5.28 -6.75
C LEU A 165 -16.14 4.50 -7.89
N SER A 166 -16.72 3.38 -8.32
CA SER A 166 -16.21 2.57 -9.44
C SER A 166 -16.02 3.37 -10.73
N ARG A 167 -16.83 4.42 -10.96
CA ARG A 167 -16.67 5.33 -12.10
C ARG A 167 -15.35 6.11 -12.05
N HIS A 168 -14.86 6.50 -10.87
CA HIS A 168 -13.57 7.17 -10.73
C HIS A 168 -12.43 6.20 -10.99
N VAL A 169 -12.58 4.93 -10.59
CA VAL A 169 -11.63 3.85 -10.93
C VAL A 169 -11.53 3.71 -12.44
N LEU A 170 -12.67 3.62 -13.15
CA LEU A 170 -12.66 3.51 -14.62
C LEU A 170 -12.08 4.76 -15.31
N GLN A 171 -12.34 5.96 -14.76
CA GLN A 171 -11.77 7.21 -15.29
C GLN A 171 -10.24 7.26 -15.18
N SER A 172 -9.62 6.49 -14.27
CA SER A 172 -8.16 6.41 -14.17
C SER A 172 -7.48 5.86 -15.42
N LEU A 173 -8.21 5.10 -16.27
CA LEU A 173 -7.70 4.60 -17.55
C LEU A 173 -7.38 5.72 -18.56
N GLU A 174 -7.85 6.94 -18.32
CA GLU A 174 -7.50 8.13 -19.11
C GLU A 174 -6.51 9.05 -18.38
N ASN A 175 -6.04 8.66 -17.20
CA ASN A 175 -5.25 9.50 -16.32
C ASN A 175 -4.06 8.73 -15.74
N ASP A 176 -2.97 8.62 -16.51
CA ASP A 176 -1.73 7.92 -16.11
C ASP A 176 -1.10 8.45 -14.81
N ALA A 177 -1.41 9.69 -14.43
CA ALA A 177 -0.97 10.27 -13.16
C ALA A 177 -1.62 9.60 -11.95
N VAL A 178 -2.78 8.95 -12.09
CA VAL A 178 -3.44 8.21 -11.01
C VAL A 178 -2.74 6.87 -10.85
N THR A 179 -2.01 6.69 -9.75
CA THR A 179 -1.19 5.49 -9.52
C THR A 179 -1.76 4.59 -8.43
N GLN A 180 -2.66 5.11 -7.60
CA GLN A 180 -3.16 4.42 -6.42
C GLN A 180 -4.55 4.90 -6.00
N ILE A 181 -5.24 4.05 -5.24
CA ILE A 181 -6.62 4.30 -4.83
C ILE A 181 -6.93 3.65 -3.48
N ARG A 182 -7.65 4.36 -2.60
CA ARG A 182 -8.18 3.76 -1.36
C ARG A 182 -9.25 2.73 -1.71
N VAL A 183 -9.11 1.52 -1.19
CA VAL A 183 -10.04 0.40 -1.46
C VAL A 183 -10.86 -0.02 -0.24
N THR A 184 -10.86 0.82 0.78
CA THR A 184 -11.53 0.63 2.07
C THR A 184 -12.20 1.94 2.50
N ASN A 185 -13.03 1.87 3.54
CA ASN A 185 -13.44 3.06 4.28
C ASN A 185 -12.28 3.61 5.12
N ASP A 186 -12.45 4.82 5.64
CA ASP A 186 -11.48 5.44 6.54
C ASP A 186 -11.16 4.51 7.72
N TYR A 187 -9.89 4.43 8.10
CA TYR A 187 -9.43 3.65 9.25
C TYR A 187 -10.11 4.12 10.54
N SER A 188 -10.50 5.39 10.61
CA SER A 188 -11.27 5.90 11.75
C SER A 188 -12.68 5.31 11.87
N THR A 189 -13.19 4.63 10.82
CA THR A 189 -14.48 3.91 10.87
C THR A 189 -14.29 2.43 11.17
N ASN A 190 -13.05 1.97 11.39
CA ASN A 190 -12.77 0.56 11.65
C ASN A 190 -13.59 0.04 12.85
N TRP A 191 -13.86 0.89 13.85
CA TRP A 191 -14.65 0.53 15.03
C TRP A 191 -16.15 0.44 14.73
N ASP A 192 -16.69 1.36 13.94
CA ASP A 192 -18.08 1.34 13.49
C ASP A 192 -18.37 0.12 12.59
N LEU A 193 -17.34 -0.37 11.91
CA LEU A 193 -17.40 -1.52 11.01
C LEU A 193 -16.98 -2.83 11.68
N GLY A 194 -16.95 -2.91 13.01
CA GLY A 194 -16.64 -4.16 13.73
C GLY A 194 -15.22 -4.68 13.52
N GLY A 195 -14.27 -3.80 13.18
CA GLY A 195 -12.88 -4.13 12.92
C GLY A 195 -12.64 -4.77 11.55
N GLU A 196 -13.49 -4.48 10.54
CA GLU A 196 -13.47 -5.14 9.22
C GLU A 196 -12.79 -4.34 8.10
N GLN A 197 -12.21 -3.18 8.41
CA GLN A 197 -11.61 -2.28 7.42
C GLN A 197 -10.45 -2.94 6.64
N TRP A 198 -9.80 -3.95 7.22
CA TRP A 198 -8.74 -4.75 6.60
C TRP A 198 -9.21 -5.58 5.39
N ARG A 199 -10.52 -5.78 5.17
CA ARG A 199 -11.04 -6.64 4.09
C ARG A 199 -10.92 -5.99 2.70
N VAL A 200 -9.71 -5.99 2.14
CA VAL A 200 -9.39 -5.41 0.83
C VAL A 200 -9.60 -6.34 -0.35
N GLY A 201 -9.69 -7.66 -0.12
CA GLY A 201 -9.52 -8.67 -1.18
C GLY A 201 -10.38 -8.45 -2.42
N VAL A 202 -11.68 -8.17 -2.25
CA VAL A 202 -12.62 -7.97 -3.37
C VAL A 202 -12.43 -6.60 -4.04
N SER A 203 -12.30 -5.53 -3.27
CA SER A 203 -12.13 -4.17 -3.80
C SER A 203 -10.78 -3.98 -4.51
N SER A 204 -9.75 -4.72 -4.10
CA SER A 204 -8.46 -4.79 -4.79
C SER A 204 -8.53 -5.42 -6.18
N ILE A 205 -9.54 -6.25 -6.49
CA ILE A 205 -9.68 -6.86 -7.83
C ILE A 205 -9.84 -5.76 -8.89
N LEU A 206 -10.77 -4.84 -8.67
CA LEU A 206 -11.09 -3.80 -9.66
C LEU A 206 -9.92 -2.84 -9.85
N SER A 207 -9.29 -2.38 -8.76
CA SER A 207 -8.14 -1.46 -8.83
C SER A 207 -6.93 -2.10 -9.50
N SER A 208 -6.59 -3.33 -9.12
CA SER A 208 -5.49 -4.09 -9.74
C SER A 208 -5.74 -4.33 -11.24
N ALA A 209 -6.98 -4.63 -11.64
CA ALA A 209 -7.33 -4.86 -13.04
C ALA A 209 -7.12 -3.64 -13.95
N VAL A 210 -7.22 -2.42 -13.41
CA VAL A 210 -6.95 -1.17 -14.14
C VAL A 210 -5.53 -0.63 -13.90
N GLY A 211 -4.64 -1.41 -13.27
CA GLY A 211 -3.25 -1.01 -13.03
C GLY A 211 -3.03 -0.08 -11.85
N LEU A 212 -4.05 0.19 -11.03
CA LEU A 212 -3.93 1.00 -9.83
C LEU A 212 -3.49 0.16 -8.63
N MET A 213 -2.63 0.75 -7.79
CA MET A 213 -2.23 0.10 -6.54
C MET A 213 -3.26 0.36 -5.42
N PRO A 214 -3.85 -0.69 -4.82
CA PRO A 214 -4.78 -0.53 -3.71
C PRO A 214 -4.12 0.03 -2.45
N PHE A 215 -4.80 0.95 -1.79
CA PHE A 215 -4.42 1.50 -0.48
C PHE A 215 -5.46 1.09 0.57
N LYS A 216 -5.02 0.41 1.63
CA LYS A 216 -5.86 -0.02 2.76
C LYS A 216 -6.24 1.14 3.68
N ASP A 217 -5.79 2.37 3.46
CA ASP A 217 -5.66 3.41 4.49
C ASP A 217 -4.50 3.19 5.46
N VAL A 218 -4.23 4.22 6.25
CA VAL A 218 -3.36 4.20 7.42
C VAL A 218 -3.80 3.11 8.41
N TYR A 219 -2.89 2.71 9.28
CA TYR A 219 -3.19 1.91 10.46
C TYR A 219 -2.28 2.30 11.61
N CYS A 220 -2.67 1.93 12.82
CA CYS A 220 -1.83 2.10 14.00
C CYS A 220 -1.05 0.81 14.27
N THR A 221 0.25 0.92 14.47
CA THR A 221 1.18 -0.17 14.81
C THR A 221 1.16 -0.52 16.30
N THR A 222 0.59 0.32 17.16
CA THR A 222 0.24 -0.03 18.53
C THR A 222 -1.26 -0.08 18.76
N PRO A 223 -1.75 -1.03 19.60
CA PRO A 223 -3.19 -1.21 19.80
C PRO A 223 -3.90 0.00 20.39
N ASN A 224 -3.21 0.80 21.21
CA ASN A 224 -3.76 1.97 21.87
C ASN A 224 -2.99 3.22 21.44
N GLN A 225 -3.71 4.27 21.04
CA GLN A 225 -3.18 5.61 20.81
C GLN A 225 -3.70 6.54 21.92
N PRO A 226 -2.89 6.96 22.89
CA PRO A 226 -3.36 7.80 23.97
C PRO A 226 -3.88 9.14 23.47
N ASN A 227 -5.01 9.65 23.98
CA ASN A 227 -5.65 10.89 23.53
C ASN A 227 -5.90 10.90 22.01
N ASP A 228 -6.53 9.84 21.51
CA ASP A 228 -6.95 9.73 20.12
C ASP A 228 -8.09 10.73 19.86
N PRO A 229 -8.02 11.57 18.79
CA PRO A 229 -9.06 12.54 18.47
C PRO A 229 -10.42 11.91 18.14
N TYR A 230 -10.46 10.61 17.81
CA TYR A 230 -11.69 9.88 17.51
C TYR A 230 -12.35 9.27 18.76
N GLY A 231 -11.73 9.39 19.94
CA GLY A 231 -12.34 9.01 21.21
C GLY A 231 -11.37 8.33 22.20
N ASN A 232 -11.64 8.51 23.49
CA ASN A 232 -10.92 7.80 24.55
C ASN A 232 -11.26 6.29 24.49
N GLY A 233 -10.25 5.42 24.48
CA GLY A 233 -10.43 3.97 24.55
C GLY A 233 -10.48 3.24 23.21
N ILE A 234 -10.13 3.90 22.11
CA ILE A 234 -9.92 3.26 20.82
C ILE A 234 -8.78 2.23 20.93
N PHE A 235 -9.14 0.95 20.81
CA PHE A 235 -8.23 -0.18 20.91
C PHE A 235 -8.35 -1.06 19.67
N ASN A 236 -7.24 -1.33 18.99
CA ASN A 236 -7.17 -2.27 17.87
C ASN A 236 -6.21 -3.42 18.19
N SER A 237 -6.74 -4.62 18.47
CA SER A 237 -5.91 -5.81 18.69
C SER A 237 -5.25 -6.36 17.41
N ASN A 238 -5.71 -5.94 16.23
CA ASN A 238 -5.40 -6.56 14.95
C ASN A 238 -4.26 -5.85 14.20
N ILE A 239 -3.34 -5.21 14.91
CA ILE A 239 -2.21 -4.46 14.32
C ILE A 239 -1.33 -5.29 13.37
N TRP A 240 -1.18 -6.59 13.63
CA TRP A 240 -0.41 -7.50 12.78
C TRP A 240 -1.14 -7.79 11.46
N LEU A 241 -2.47 -7.96 11.55
CA LEU A 241 -3.35 -8.13 10.40
C LEU A 241 -3.34 -6.86 9.54
N ASP A 242 -3.49 -5.67 10.15
CA ASP A 242 -3.42 -4.41 9.40
C ASP A 242 -2.07 -4.22 8.70
N SER A 243 -0.97 -4.57 9.36
CA SER A 243 0.38 -4.47 8.81
C SER A 243 0.59 -5.39 7.61
N VAL A 244 0.25 -6.67 7.74
CA VAL A 244 0.42 -7.64 6.64
C VAL A 244 -0.51 -7.29 5.47
N VAL A 245 -1.77 -6.92 5.72
CA VAL A 245 -2.69 -6.55 4.65
C VAL A 245 -2.20 -5.32 3.90
N SER A 246 -1.71 -4.29 4.63
CA SER A 246 -1.23 -3.05 4.02
C SER A 246 -0.09 -3.27 3.02
N ILE A 247 0.87 -4.15 3.34
CA ILE A 247 2.00 -4.41 2.42
C ILE A 247 1.62 -5.35 1.27
N LEU A 248 0.69 -6.29 1.51
CA LEU A 248 0.21 -7.20 0.48
C LEU A 248 -0.56 -6.47 -0.63
N THR A 249 -1.08 -5.27 -0.40
CA THR A 249 -1.70 -4.47 -1.47
C THR A 249 -0.71 -3.97 -2.52
N ALA A 250 0.61 -4.03 -2.27
CA ALA A 250 1.65 -3.39 -3.08
C ALA A 250 1.52 -1.84 -3.23
N GLY A 251 0.49 -1.24 -2.63
CA GLY A 251 0.27 0.20 -2.62
C GLY A 251 1.03 0.93 -1.52
N PRO A 252 0.58 2.14 -1.18
CA PRO A 252 1.09 2.88 -0.05
C PRO A 252 0.87 2.13 1.28
N VAL A 253 1.82 2.27 2.20
CA VAL A 253 1.69 1.81 3.59
C VAL A 253 1.73 3.05 4.48
N GLY A 254 0.58 3.43 5.03
CA GLY A 254 0.45 4.60 5.89
C GLY A 254 0.48 4.22 7.36
N LEU A 255 1.32 4.87 8.15
CA LEU A 255 1.33 4.70 9.61
C LEU A 255 0.61 5.88 10.25
N GLY A 256 -0.48 5.60 10.96
CA GLY A 256 -1.34 6.58 11.63
C GLY A 256 -0.97 6.83 13.09
N ASP A 257 0.02 6.11 13.63
CA ASP A 257 0.47 6.28 15.01
C ASP A 257 0.97 7.70 15.27
N LYS A 258 0.83 8.12 16.53
CA LYS A 258 1.71 9.15 17.08
C LYS A 258 3.16 8.64 17.01
N ILE A 259 4.09 9.49 16.58
CA ILE A 259 5.49 9.09 16.30
C ILE A 259 6.17 8.40 17.50
N GLU A 260 5.83 8.80 18.72
CA GLU A 260 6.39 8.25 19.93
C GLU A 260 5.87 6.84 20.26
N TYR A 261 4.74 6.44 19.67
CA TYR A 261 4.07 5.14 19.85
C TYR A 261 4.29 4.15 18.70
N LEU A 262 5.03 4.53 17.65
CA LEU A 262 5.38 3.59 16.59
C LEU A 262 6.05 2.31 17.12
N ARG A 263 5.64 1.14 16.61
CA ARG A 263 6.22 -0.17 16.92
C ARG A 263 7.19 -0.61 15.81
N GLN A 264 8.48 -0.34 16.01
CA GLN A 264 9.53 -0.68 15.04
C GLN A 264 9.53 -2.14 14.60
N THR A 265 9.40 -3.08 15.54
CA THR A 265 9.43 -4.52 15.22
C THR A 265 8.34 -4.98 14.26
N LEU A 266 7.23 -4.23 14.16
CA LEU A 266 6.17 -4.49 13.20
C LEU A 266 6.44 -3.80 11.85
N ILE A 267 6.95 -2.56 11.89
CA ILE A 267 7.21 -1.74 10.71
C ILE A 267 8.30 -2.36 9.84
N ILE A 268 9.39 -2.82 10.44
CA ILE A 268 10.56 -3.38 9.72
C ILE A 268 10.25 -4.69 8.98
N ARG A 269 9.06 -5.28 9.18
CA ARG A 269 8.61 -6.43 8.39
C ARG A 269 8.15 -6.01 6.98
N SER A 270 7.82 -4.74 6.78
CA SER A 270 7.31 -4.20 5.51
C SER A 270 8.38 -3.54 4.64
N CYS A 271 9.56 -3.23 5.18
CA CYS A 271 10.61 -2.47 4.48
C CYS A 271 12.03 -2.98 4.77
N ASN A 272 12.99 -2.51 3.98
CA ASN A 272 14.42 -2.64 4.25
C ASN A 272 14.90 -1.56 5.26
N ASP A 273 16.18 -1.54 5.59
CA ASP A 273 16.78 -0.64 6.59
C ASP A 273 16.81 0.84 6.17
N GLU A 274 16.41 1.19 4.94
CA GLU A 274 16.24 2.58 4.49
C GLU A 274 14.77 2.96 4.24
N GLY A 275 13.84 2.12 4.69
CA GLY A 275 12.40 2.39 4.57
C GLY A 275 11.81 2.13 3.19
N LEU A 276 12.55 1.49 2.28
CA LEU A 276 11.99 1.03 1.02
C LEU A 276 11.06 -0.14 1.30
N LEU A 277 9.78 0.03 0.96
CA LEU A 277 8.78 -1.02 1.10
C LEU A 277 9.14 -2.22 0.21
N LEU A 278 9.15 -3.41 0.82
CA LEU A 278 9.35 -4.69 0.15
C LEU A 278 7.96 -5.24 -0.22
N LYS A 279 7.53 -4.97 -1.45
CA LYS A 279 6.19 -5.22 -1.95
C LYS A 279 6.17 -6.46 -2.85
N PRO A 280 5.02 -7.12 -3.03
CA PRO A 280 4.87 -8.10 -4.10
C PRO A 280 4.78 -7.41 -5.47
N SER A 281 4.88 -8.19 -6.56
CA SER A 281 4.74 -7.68 -7.94
C SER A 281 3.29 -7.40 -8.32
N LYS A 282 2.33 -8.16 -7.77
CA LYS A 282 0.89 -7.99 -8.00
C LYS A 282 0.21 -7.62 -6.68
N PRO A 283 -0.71 -6.66 -6.62
CA PRO A 283 -1.55 -6.45 -5.44
C PRO A 283 -2.33 -7.70 -5.02
N VAL A 284 -2.54 -7.87 -3.72
CA VAL A 284 -3.39 -8.93 -3.17
C VAL A 284 -4.84 -8.79 -3.60
N THR A 285 -5.43 -9.89 -4.06
CA THR A 285 -6.83 -9.96 -4.49
C THR A 285 -7.49 -11.20 -3.91
N ALA A 286 -8.81 -11.14 -3.68
CA ALA A 286 -9.59 -12.31 -3.30
C ALA A 286 -9.49 -13.42 -4.36
N LEU A 287 -9.45 -14.67 -3.91
CA LEU A 287 -9.49 -15.82 -4.80
C LEU A 287 -10.91 -16.11 -5.27
N ASP A 288 -11.03 -16.61 -6.50
CA ASP A 288 -12.32 -17.01 -7.08
C ASP A 288 -13.08 -17.98 -6.18
N ILE A 289 -12.39 -18.91 -5.50
CA ILE A 289 -13.00 -19.87 -4.57
C ILE A 289 -13.69 -19.18 -3.37
N GLN A 290 -13.17 -18.07 -2.86
CA GLN A 290 -13.83 -17.29 -1.81
C GLN A 290 -15.12 -16.68 -2.37
N ILE A 291 -15.06 -16.15 -3.59
CA ILE A 291 -16.20 -15.51 -4.26
C ILE A 291 -17.27 -16.56 -4.58
N HIS A 292 -16.88 -17.74 -5.05
CA HIS A 292 -17.77 -18.86 -5.30
C HIS A 292 -18.49 -19.31 -4.01
N ASN A 293 -17.79 -19.41 -2.88
CA ASN A 293 -18.44 -19.68 -1.60
C ASN A 293 -19.49 -18.61 -1.26
N ARG A 294 -19.13 -17.31 -1.38
CA ARG A 294 -20.07 -16.22 -1.09
C ARG A 294 -21.29 -16.20 -2.00
N ALA A 295 -21.12 -16.57 -3.26
CA ALA A 295 -22.20 -16.55 -4.25
C ALA A 295 -23.05 -17.83 -4.23
N LEU A 296 -22.45 -19.00 -4.00
CA LEU A 296 -23.05 -20.32 -4.22
C LEU A 296 -23.11 -21.19 -2.95
N GLY A 297 -22.51 -20.74 -1.86
CA GLY A 297 -22.50 -21.42 -0.56
C GLY A 297 -21.30 -22.32 -0.30
N ALA A 298 -21.28 -22.94 0.88
CA ALA A 298 -20.13 -23.65 1.46
C ALA A 298 -19.53 -24.78 0.61
N ALA A 299 -20.33 -25.38 -0.28
CA ALA A 299 -19.86 -26.45 -1.17
C ALA A 299 -18.84 -25.98 -2.23
N TYR A 300 -18.76 -24.67 -2.48
CA TYR A 300 -18.00 -24.10 -3.61
C TYR A 300 -16.70 -23.39 -3.21
N GLY A 301 -16.33 -23.39 -1.93
CA GLY A 301 -15.08 -22.78 -1.47
C GLY A 301 -14.97 -22.63 0.06
N PRO A 302 -13.89 -21.99 0.53
CA PRO A 302 -13.74 -21.63 1.93
C PRO A 302 -14.66 -20.46 2.32
N ASP A 303 -15.26 -20.54 3.49
CA ASP A 303 -15.97 -19.45 4.17
C ASP A 303 -14.97 -18.66 5.02
N GLY A 304 -14.74 -17.41 4.64
CA GLY A 304 -13.77 -16.50 5.24
C GLY A 304 -13.11 -15.57 4.20
N GLU A 305 -11.93 -15.03 4.53
CA GLU A 305 -11.08 -14.30 3.58
C GLU A 305 -9.91 -15.19 3.16
N VAL A 306 -9.77 -15.42 1.86
CA VAL A 306 -8.67 -16.15 1.23
C VAL A 306 -8.23 -15.41 -0.02
N TRP A 307 -7.04 -14.84 0.06
CA TRP A 307 -6.50 -13.96 -0.96
C TRP A 307 -5.14 -14.44 -1.45
N SER A 308 -4.73 -13.97 -2.61
CA SER A 308 -3.40 -14.26 -3.13
C SER A 308 -2.71 -13.02 -3.71
N THR A 309 -1.39 -13.06 -3.64
CA THR A 309 -0.46 -12.18 -4.32
C THR A 309 0.79 -12.98 -4.71
N TYR A 310 1.68 -12.39 -5.49
CA TYR A 310 2.97 -13.00 -5.82
C TYR A 310 4.01 -11.95 -6.20
N SER A 311 5.27 -12.35 -6.06
CA SER A 311 6.43 -11.70 -6.66
C SER A 311 6.88 -12.47 -7.90
N THR A 312 7.18 -11.74 -8.97
CA THR A 312 7.85 -12.31 -10.15
C THR A 312 9.29 -11.82 -10.15
N ILE A 313 10.23 -12.75 -10.02
CA ILE A 313 11.66 -12.47 -10.13
C ILE A 313 12.18 -13.28 -11.33
N SER A 314 12.73 -12.58 -12.32
CA SER A 314 13.13 -13.20 -13.59
C SER A 314 11.94 -13.94 -14.23
N ASN A 315 12.02 -15.26 -14.40
CA ASN A 315 10.96 -16.11 -14.93
C ASN A 315 10.18 -16.90 -13.85
N TYR A 316 10.49 -16.69 -12.57
CA TYR A 316 10.00 -17.44 -11.41
C TYR A 316 8.91 -16.68 -10.65
N THR A 317 7.92 -17.42 -10.13
CA THR A 317 6.81 -16.89 -9.34
C THR A 317 6.95 -17.34 -7.88
N PHE A 318 7.01 -16.39 -6.95
CA PHE A 318 6.96 -16.62 -5.51
C PHE A 318 5.61 -16.17 -4.99
N GLY A 319 4.76 -17.13 -4.60
CA GLY A 319 3.38 -16.88 -4.22
C GLY A 319 3.21 -16.56 -2.74
N ILE A 320 2.14 -15.84 -2.42
CA ILE A 320 1.67 -15.67 -1.05
C ILE A 320 0.16 -15.90 -1.04
N ILE A 321 -0.30 -16.78 -0.14
CA ILE A 321 -1.71 -17.00 0.14
C ILE A 321 -1.97 -16.51 1.55
N PHE A 322 -2.89 -15.56 1.67
CA PHE A 322 -3.33 -15.02 2.93
C PHE A 322 -4.71 -15.59 3.26
N ALA A 323 -4.90 -16.08 4.49
CA ALA A 323 -6.18 -16.58 4.96
C ALA A 323 -6.49 -16.08 6.38
N ALA A 324 -7.68 -15.52 6.57
CA ALA A 324 -8.15 -15.05 7.85
C ALA A 324 -9.67 -15.19 7.98
N ASP A 325 -10.12 -15.31 9.23
CA ASP A 325 -11.52 -15.47 9.58
C ASP A 325 -12.19 -16.71 8.93
N ILE A 326 -11.42 -17.78 8.78
CA ILE A 326 -11.87 -19.03 8.15
C ILE A 326 -12.85 -19.78 9.08
N LYS A 327 -13.97 -20.26 8.54
CA LYS A 327 -15.02 -20.95 9.30
C LYS A 327 -15.06 -22.47 9.05
N ASN A 328 -14.62 -22.92 7.88
CA ASN A 328 -14.58 -24.33 7.51
C ASN A 328 -13.19 -24.74 7.01
N ASN A 329 -12.86 -26.02 7.19
CA ASN A 329 -11.64 -26.57 6.63
C ASN A 329 -11.77 -26.69 5.11
N TYR A 330 -10.71 -26.31 4.39
CA TYR A 330 -10.68 -26.36 2.93
C TYR A 330 -9.28 -26.68 2.42
N ASN A 331 -9.14 -27.75 1.64
CA ASN A 331 -7.87 -28.09 1.00
C ASN A 331 -7.73 -27.28 -0.30
N LEU A 332 -6.79 -26.34 -0.31
CA LEU A 332 -6.57 -25.46 -1.43
C LEU A 332 -5.77 -26.18 -2.50
N LYS A 333 -6.32 -26.28 -3.71
CA LYS A 333 -5.61 -26.90 -4.84
C LYS A 333 -4.69 -25.88 -5.52
N PRO A 334 -3.55 -26.30 -6.10
CA PRO A 334 -2.64 -25.40 -6.80
C PRO A 334 -3.30 -24.54 -7.88
N GLU A 335 -4.29 -25.08 -8.60
CA GLU A 335 -5.00 -24.36 -9.67
C GLU A 335 -5.90 -23.24 -9.15
N GLN A 336 -6.21 -23.24 -7.85
CA GLN A 336 -7.12 -22.29 -7.20
C GLN A 336 -6.38 -21.10 -6.55
N MET A 337 -5.05 -21.10 -6.56
CA MET A 337 -4.23 -20.12 -5.83
C MET A 337 -4.13 -18.74 -6.49
N GLY A 338 -4.70 -18.54 -7.67
CA GLY A 338 -4.69 -17.23 -8.35
C GLY A 338 -3.36 -16.84 -9.02
N PHE A 339 -2.38 -17.75 -9.05
CA PHE A 339 -1.12 -17.62 -9.77
C PHE A 339 -0.60 -18.99 -10.22
N LYS A 340 0.35 -18.99 -11.17
CA LYS A 340 0.97 -20.21 -11.71
C LYS A 340 2.44 -20.26 -11.33
N ILE A 341 2.88 -21.47 -10.96
CA ILE A 341 4.29 -21.81 -10.80
C ILE A 341 4.64 -22.73 -11.97
N LYS A 342 5.76 -22.45 -12.64
CA LYS A 342 6.14 -23.17 -13.88
C LYS A 342 6.84 -24.49 -13.56
N GLU A 343 7.45 -24.55 -12.38
CA GLU A 343 8.27 -25.64 -11.93
C GLU A 343 7.41 -26.82 -11.53
N ASN A 344 7.88 -28.03 -11.83
CA ASN A 344 7.15 -29.27 -11.56
C ASN A 344 7.00 -29.56 -10.06
N LYS A 345 7.89 -29.00 -9.23
CA LYS A 345 7.84 -29.09 -7.78
C LYS A 345 7.80 -27.70 -7.17
N SER A 346 7.05 -27.57 -6.10
CA SER A 346 6.91 -26.32 -5.36
C SER A 346 6.58 -26.64 -3.92
N TYR A 347 6.96 -25.74 -3.05
CA TYR A 347 6.84 -25.90 -1.62
C TYR A 347 6.15 -24.70 -1.01
N PHE A 348 5.60 -24.88 0.17
CA PHE A 348 5.13 -23.77 0.98
C PHE A 348 5.60 -23.87 2.43
N TRP A 349 5.65 -22.71 3.09
CA TRP A 349 5.82 -22.61 4.53
C TRP A 349 4.86 -21.57 5.10
N LEU A 350 4.53 -21.71 6.38
CA LEU A 350 3.63 -20.80 7.09
C LEU A 350 4.45 -19.74 7.84
N ASP A 351 4.10 -18.46 7.70
CA ASP A 351 4.73 -17.39 8.47
C ASP A 351 4.70 -17.67 9.97
N GLY A 352 5.79 -17.31 10.67
CA GLY A 352 5.97 -17.64 12.08
C GLY A 352 6.33 -19.09 12.39
N ASN A 353 6.23 -20.02 11.42
CA ASN A 353 6.70 -21.40 11.59
C ASN A 353 8.19 -21.52 11.25
N SER A 354 8.99 -21.86 12.26
CA SER A 354 10.43 -22.06 12.14
C SER A 354 10.81 -23.45 11.64
N ASN A 355 9.92 -24.44 11.69
CA ASN A 355 10.29 -25.85 11.76
C ASN A 355 10.11 -26.66 10.47
N GLY A 356 9.73 -26.04 9.35
CA GLY A 356 9.72 -26.74 8.07
C GLY A 356 8.88 -26.10 6.97
N PHE A 357 8.84 -26.82 5.85
CA PHE A 357 8.05 -26.53 4.66
C PHE A 357 7.47 -27.85 4.13
N LYS A 358 6.42 -27.76 3.34
CA LYS A 358 5.67 -28.93 2.83
C LYS A 358 5.45 -28.82 1.33
N ASP A 359 5.02 -29.92 0.71
CA ASP A 359 4.62 -29.91 -0.70
C ASP A 359 3.45 -28.94 -0.89
N LEU A 360 3.47 -28.18 -1.99
CA LEU A 360 2.42 -27.23 -2.32
C LEU A 360 0.98 -27.81 -2.26
N LYS A 361 0.82 -29.10 -2.58
CA LYS A 361 -0.48 -29.78 -2.58
C LYS A 361 -1.06 -29.99 -1.18
N GLU A 362 -0.27 -29.77 -0.13
CA GLU A 362 -0.67 -29.95 1.27
C GLU A 362 -1.22 -28.66 1.92
N ILE A 363 -1.44 -27.58 1.16
CA ILE A 363 -2.05 -26.36 1.72
C ILE A 363 -3.48 -26.67 2.15
N SER A 364 -3.73 -26.53 3.45
CA SER A 364 -5.05 -26.67 4.05
C SER A 364 -5.39 -25.42 4.86
N LEU A 365 -6.53 -24.84 4.54
CA LEU A 365 -7.13 -23.74 5.28
C LEU A 365 -7.96 -24.34 6.41
N THR A 366 -7.84 -23.78 7.61
CA THR A 366 -8.53 -24.30 8.79
C THR A 366 -9.12 -23.14 9.59
N SER A 367 -10.07 -23.44 10.48
CA SER A 367 -10.64 -22.45 11.40
C SER A 367 -9.63 -21.83 12.38
N ASN A 368 -8.41 -22.36 12.45
CA ASN A 368 -7.32 -21.74 13.20
C ASN A 368 -6.79 -20.46 12.53
N CYS A 369 -7.04 -20.25 11.24
CA CYS A 369 -6.72 -19.02 10.53
C CYS A 369 -7.73 -17.92 10.92
N THR A 370 -7.60 -17.41 12.14
CA THR A 370 -8.48 -16.37 12.70
C THR A 370 -8.02 -14.97 12.29
N LYS A 371 -8.72 -13.91 12.72
CA LYS A 371 -8.24 -12.53 12.50
C LYS A 371 -6.96 -12.22 13.30
N LYS A 372 -6.85 -12.79 14.51
CA LYS A 372 -5.71 -12.58 15.40
C LYS A 372 -4.52 -13.44 14.98
N ASP A 373 -4.81 -14.70 14.66
CA ASP A 373 -3.84 -15.72 14.26
C ASP A 373 -4.10 -16.08 12.79
N PHE A 374 -3.99 -15.09 11.91
CA PHE A 374 -4.16 -15.29 10.47
C PHE A 374 -3.07 -16.24 9.93
N CYS A 375 -3.38 -16.91 8.82
CA CYS A 375 -2.44 -17.77 8.14
C CYS A 375 -1.85 -17.05 6.93
N LEU A 376 -0.52 -17.01 6.84
CA LEU A 376 0.21 -16.46 5.71
C LEU A 376 1.12 -17.56 5.13
N PHE A 377 0.70 -18.16 4.03
CA PHE A 377 1.46 -19.21 3.36
C PHE A 377 2.34 -18.58 2.28
N HIS A 378 3.65 -18.81 2.37
CA HIS A 378 4.60 -18.41 1.36
C HIS A 378 4.93 -19.61 0.47
N VAL A 379 4.72 -19.45 -0.83
CA VAL A 379 4.93 -20.49 -1.84
C VAL A 379 6.17 -20.17 -2.66
N THR A 380 7.02 -21.18 -2.85
CA THR A 380 8.28 -21.05 -3.60
C THR A 380 8.43 -22.20 -4.61
N PRO A 381 8.96 -21.93 -5.81
CA PRO A 381 9.40 -22.97 -6.72
C PRO A 381 10.65 -23.67 -6.17
N ASN A 382 11.00 -24.80 -6.79
CA ASN A 382 12.29 -25.45 -6.58
C ASN A 382 13.26 -25.13 -7.74
N PHE A 383 14.55 -25.29 -7.47
CA PHE A 383 15.63 -25.11 -8.43
C PHE A 383 16.50 -26.37 -8.42
N TRP A 384 16.98 -26.79 -9.60
CA TRP A 384 17.88 -27.93 -9.71
C TRP A 384 19.29 -27.46 -10.07
N LEU A 385 20.21 -27.61 -9.12
CA LEU A 385 21.63 -27.38 -9.35
C LEU A 385 22.34 -28.72 -9.44
N LYS A 386 22.57 -29.18 -10.68
CA LYS A 386 23.00 -30.55 -11.00
C LYS A 386 22.05 -31.60 -10.40
N ARG A 387 22.45 -32.24 -9.30
CA ARG A 387 21.66 -33.28 -8.59
C ARG A 387 21.03 -32.77 -7.30
N ASN A 388 21.29 -31.53 -6.93
CA ASN A 388 20.82 -30.94 -5.69
C ASN A 388 19.57 -30.10 -5.93
N GLU A 389 18.54 -30.36 -5.13
CA GLU A 389 17.33 -29.56 -5.10
C GLU A 389 17.54 -28.36 -4.15
N ILE A 390 17.35 -27.15 -4.66
CA ILE A 390 17.44 -25.92 -3.91
C ILE A 390 16.06 -25.28 -3.83
N VAL A 391 15.70 -24.78 -2.65
CA VAL A 391 14.44 -24.05 -2.42
C VAL A 391 14.76 -22.73 -1.75
N LEU A 392 14.29 -21.61 -2.30
CA LEU A 392 14.59 -20.27 -1.78
C LEU A 392 13.43 -19.76 -0.93
N PHE A 393 13.66 -19.44 0.34
CA PHE A 393 12.64 -18.88 1.23
C PHE A 393 12.75 -17.37 1.41
N GLY A 394 13.93 -16.80 1.18
CA GLY A 394 14.18 -15.37 1.30
C GLY A 394 14.31 -14.90 2.75
N GLU A 395 13.98 -13.63 2.97
CA GLU A 395 13.99 -13.02 4.30
C GLU A 395 12.71 -13.39 5.07
N LYS A 396 12.71 -14.52 5.77
CA LYS A 396 11.53 -14.99 6.54
C LYS A 396 11.02 -14.01 7.60
N ALA A 397 11.82 -13.00 7.99
CA ALA A 397 11.41 -11.96 8.92
C ALA A 397 10.54 -10.86 8.26
N LYS A 398 10.51 -10.78 6.93
CA LYS A 398 9.73 -9.81 6.17
C LYS A 398 8.38 -10.40 5.79
N TRP A 399 7.36 -9.55 5.62
CA TRP A 399 6.05 -9.98 5.11
C TRP A 399 6.11 -10.47 3.66
N ILE A 400 7.03 -9.92 2.87
CA ILE A 400 7.30 -10.35 1.49
C ILE A 400 8.77 -10.84 1.43
N PRO A 401 9.04 -12.11 1.74
CA PRO A 401 10.41 -12.65 1.88
C PRO A 401 11.24 -12.57 0.61
N ILE A 402 10.60 -12.71 -0.55
CA ILE A 402 11.19 -12.56 -1.89
C ILE A 402 10.42 -11.43 -2.59
N SER A 403 10.82 -10.20 -2.33
CA SER A 403 10.25 -9.00 -2.97
C SER A 403 11.14 -8.56 -4.14
N PRO A 404 10.60 -8.11 -5.30
CA PRO A 404 11.39 -7.54 -6.39
C PRO A 404 12.20 -6.30 -6.01
N GLN A 405 11.86 -5.61 -4.91
CA GLN A 405 12.68 -4.50 -4.39
C GLN A 405 13.94 -5.00 -3.67
N ARG A 406 13.91 -6.22 -3.11
CA ARG A 406 15.06 -6.86 -2.48
C ARG A 406 15.80 -7.77 -3.44
N VAL A 407 15.09 -8.65 -4.14
CA VAL A 407 15.63 -9.68 -5.01
C VAL A 407 15.40 -9.25 -6.45
N SER A 408 16.45 -8.73 -7.09
CA SER A 408 16.36 -8.13 -8.42
C SER A 408 16.50 -9.15 -9.56
N ASN A 409 17.20 -10.26 -9.31
CA ASN A 409 17.43 -11.30 -10.30
C ASN A 409 17.72 -12.65 -9.63
N ILE A 410 17.35 -13.74 -10.29
CA ILE A 410 17.76 -15.10 -9.96
C ILE A 410 18.30 -15.74 -11.25
N ARG A 411 19.54 -16.22 -11.21
CA ARG A 411 20.20 -16.89 -12.34
C ARG A 411 20.62 -18.30 -11.93
N LEU A 412 20.17 -19.28 -12.69
CA LEU A 412 20.66 -20.65 -12.60
C LEU A 412 21.71 -20.85 -13.70
N GLU A 413 22.98 -20.90 -13.29
CA GLU A 413 24.13 -21.20 -14.12
C GLU A 413 24.45 -22.71 -14.07
N ILE A 414 25.42 -23.14 -14.87
CA ILE A 414 25.84 -24.55 -14.95
C ILE A 414 26.35 -25.09 -13.59
N ASP A 415 27.02 -24.23 -12.82
CA ASP A 415 27.71 -24.58 -11.58
C ASP A 415 27.25 -23.78 -10.36
N SER A 416 26.28 -22.88 -10.52
CA SER A 416 25.81 -22.04 -9.43
C SER A 416 24.38 -21.55 -9.59
N LEU A 417 23.72 -21.33 -8.47
CA LEU A 417 22.51 -20.51 -8.37
C LEU A 417 22.89 -19.17 -7.74
N GLN A 418 22.59 -18.08 -8.44
CA GLN A 418 22.89 -16.72 -8.01
C GLN A 418 21.61 -15.93 -7.77
N VAL A 419 21.57 -15.17 -6.68
CA VAL A 419 20.45 -14.33 -6.28
C VAL A 419 20.99 -12.92 -6.04
N ASP A 420 20.60 -11.98 -6.90
CA ASP A 420 21.05 -10.58 -6.78
C ASP A 420 20.14 -9.82 -5.83
N LEU A 421 20.73 -9.34 -4.74
CA LEU A 421 20.08 -8.60 -3.68
C LEU A 421 20.39 -7.11 -3.79
N SER A 422 19.41 -6.28 -3.47
CA SER A 422 19.52 -4.82 -3.35
C SER A 422 19.25 -4.41 -1.91
N GLY A 423 20.01 -3.47 -1.38
CA GLY A 423 19.94 -3.03 0.01
C GLY A 423 20.68 -1.72 0.22
N VAL A 424 21.07 -1.46 1.46
CA VAL A 424 21.92 -0.31 1.82
C VAL A 424 23.18 -0.76 2.54
N PRO A 425 24.28 0.01 2.48
CA PRO A 425 25.50 -0.33 3.19
C PRO A 425 25.24 -0.61 4.68
N ASP A 426 25.91 -1.62 5.20
CA ASP A 426 25.80 -2.14 6.58
C ASP A 426 24.45 -2.80 6.93
N GLU A 427 23.50 -2.86 5.99
CA GLU A 427 22.27 -3.63 6.18
C GLU A 427 22.60 -5.12 6.29
N LYS A 428 22.05 -5.74 7.34
CA LYS A 428 22.18 -7.16 7.62
C LYS A 428 20.96 -7.92 7.15
N VAL A 429 21.17 -8.91 6.28
CA VAL A 429 20.13 -9.78 5.73
C VAL A 429 20.35 -11.23 6.15
N ILE A 430 19.31 -11.86 6.70
CA ILE A 430 19.30 -13.29 6.96
C ILE A 430 18.43 -13.96 5.89
N PHE A 431 19.09 -14.65 4.96
CA PHE A 431 18.44 -15.29 3.83
C PHE A 431 18.31 -16.79 4.08
N TYR A 432 17.09 -17.31 3.96
CA TYR A 432 16.78 -18.73 4.18
C TYR A 432 16.63 -19.48 2.85
N PHE A 433 17.13 -20.71 2.81
CA PHE A 433 17.00 -21.62 1.69
C PHE A 433 17.05 -23.08 2.20
N ALA A 434 16.75 -24.06 1.36
CA ALA A 434 17.02 -25.47 1.66
C ALA A 434 17.83 -26.11 0.54
N ILE A 435 18.67 -27.07 0.91
CA ILE A 435 19.39 -27.95 -0.04
C ILE A 435 19.00 -29.39 0.28
N ASN A 436 18.45 -30.10 -0.70
CA ASN A 436 17.97 -31.48 -0.53
C ASN A 436 17.08 -31.63 0.70
N LEU A 437 16.14 -30.68 0.86
CA LEU A 437 15.19 -30.56 1.96
C LEU A 437 15.77 -30.18 3.34
N ALA A 438 17.09 -30.04 3.47
CA ALA A 438 17.70 -29.52 4.69
C ALA A 438 17.64 -27.99 4.70
N LEU A 439 16.87 -27.41 5.63
CA LEU A 439 16.75 -25.97 5.82
C LEU A 439 18.08 -25.37 6.31
N GLN A 440 18.49 -24.29 5.68
CA GLN A 440 19.71 -23.54 5.97
C GLN A 440 19.41 -22.03 5.97
N LYS A 441 20.37 -21.26 6.47
CA LYS A 441 20.36 -19.80 6.40
C LYS A 441 21.78 -19.30 6.18
N VAL A 442 21.90 -18.17 5.50
CA VAL A 442 23.12 -17.39 5.42
C VAL A 442 22.85 -15.98 5.94
N GLU A 443 23.81 -15.45 6.65
CA GLU A 443 23.82 -14.06 7.07
C GLU A 443 24.75 -13.29 6.14
N CYS A 444 24.20 -12.29 5.47
CA CYS A 444 24.92 -11.45 4.54
C CYS A 444 24.86 -9.99 5.03
N ASN A 445 25.97 -9.27 4.92
CA ASN A 445 26.03 -7.84 5.19
C ASN A 445 26.35 -7.11 3.90
N PHE A 446 25.55 -6.11 3.56
CA PHE A 446 25.76 -5.28 2.39
C PHE A 446 27.00 -4.41 2.57
N LYS A 447 28.01 -4.57 1.70
CA LYS A 447 29.16 -3.65 1.61
C LYS A 447 28.84 -2.41 0.77
N ASP A 448 27.91 -2.56 -0.16
CA ASP A 448 27.38 -1.52 -1.05
C ASP A 448 25.87 -1.76 -1.21
N THR A 449 25.20 -1.02 -2.08
CA THR A 449 23.75 -1.11 -2.37
C THR A 449 23.32 -2.40 -3.09
N LYS A 450 24.28 -3.21 -3.55
CA LYS A 450 24.06 -4.48 -4.24
C LYS A 450 24.96 -5.56 -3.68
N MET A 451 24.49 -6.79 -3.77
CA MET A 451 25.19 -7.99 -3.34
C MET A 451 24.64 -9.19 -4.09
N THR A 452 25.46 -10.20 -4.34
CA THR A 452 25.00 -11.47 -4.93
C THR A 452 25.20 -12.58 -3.92
N LEU A 453 24.10 -13.25 -3.55
CA LEU A 453 24.15 -14.53 -2.84
C LEU A 453 24.36 -15.64 -3.86
N LYS A 454 25.39 -16.46 -3.66
CA LYS A 454 25.75 -17.55 -4.56
C LYS A 454 25.73 -18.88 -3.82
N ILE A 455 25.06 -19.88 -4.40
CA ILE A 455 25.11 -21.29 -3.99
C ILE A 455 25.79 -22.07 -5.11
N THR A 456 26.93 -22.69 -4.83
CA THR A 456 27.68 -23.46 -5.83
C THR A 456 27.22 -24.91 -5.90
N ASP A 457 27.61 -25.61 -6.97
CA ASP A 457 27.38 -27.04 -7.14
C ASP A 457 28.06 -27.92 -6.07
N LYS A 458 29.12 -27.40 -5.45
CA LYS A 458 29.78 -27.94 -4.26
C LYS A 458 29.04 -27.64 -2.96
N LEU A 459 27.89 -26.96 -3.04
CA LEU A 459 27.04 -26.56 -1.91
C LEU A 459 27.70 -25.52 -0.99
N GLU A 460 28.70 -24.79 -1.49
CA GLU A 460 29.27 -23.64 -0.80
C GLU A 460 28.37 -22.43 -1.01
N VAL A 461 28.19 -21.63 0.05
CA VAL A 461 27.34 -20.43 0.04
C VAL A 461 28.17 -19.20 0.37
N SER A 462 28.09 -18.17 -0.48
CA SER A 462 28.76 -16.88 -0.27
C SER A 462 27.80 -15.71 -0.51
N CYS A 463 28.15 -14.55 0.04
CA CYS A 463 27.54 -13.27 -0.29
C CYS A 463 28.65 -12.31 -0.71
N ASP A 464 28.64 -11.89 -1.96
CA ASP A 464 29.73 -11.11 -2.59
C ASP A 464 29.25 -9.75 -3.12
#